data_AF-A0A7W0X1Z1-F1
#
_entry.id   AF-A0A7W0X1Z1-F1
#
_cell.length_a   1.000
_cell.length_b   1.000
_cell.length_c   1.000
_cell.angle_alpha   90.00
_cell.angle_beta   90.00
_cell.angle_gamma   90.00
#
_symmetry.space_group_name_H-M   'P 1'
#
loop_
_entity.id
_entity.type
_entity.pdbx_description
1 polymer ?
#
loop_
_entity_poly.entity_id
_entity_poly.type
_entity_poly.pdbx_seq_one_letter_code
_entity_poly.pdbx_strand_id
1 'polypeptide(L)'
;MPSGAPDGTAHAGGPLDCPGCRTPMRRVDLDRKHHGRVVVDLCNACQALWFDALESLHLSPVGTLALFRAIHAARPEARRALPSRVSCPRCDTPLTLTHDLQRTTRFSYYRCRHGHGRFTPFLQFLREKDFVRPVPPDELKRLKKLVRIIRCSSCGAPVDLERATACGYCRAPIVVLDPDAVTKAIRQLDTAETHAAPPDQNAAGFLEAARFEREMKREQARGSQGSMVDLVSVGIGVLAAALFARG
;
A
#
# COMPACT_ATOMS: atom_id res chain seq x y z
N MET A 1 -1.44 -21.08 -34.23
CA MET A 1 -1.83 -20.93 -32.81
C MET A 1 -0.58 -20.55 -32.01
N PRO A 2 -0.31 -19.27 -31.74
CA PRO A 2 0.66 -18.91 -30.73
C PRO A 2 -0.08 -18.62 -29.41
N SER A 3 0.04 -19.55 -28.48
CA SER A 3 -0.28 -19.34 -27.07
C SER A 3 0.85 -18.52 -26.44
N GLY A 4 0.65 -17.20 -26.32
CA GLY A 4 1.51 -16.32 -25.53
C GLY A 4 0.91 -16.13 -24.15
N ALA A 5 1.56 -16.67 -23.12
CA ALA A 5 1.27 -16.35 -21.73
C ALA A 5 1.57 -14.87 -21.45
N PRO A 6 0.78 -14.14 -20.64
CA PRO A 6 1.15 -12.80 -20.25
C PRO A 6 2.28 -12.87 -19.22
N ASP A 7 3.45 -12.43 -19.66
CA ASP A 7 4.64 -12.19 -18.87
C ASP A 7 4.34 -11.25 -17.69
N GLY A 8 4.87 -11.61 -16.52
CA GLY A 8 4.74 -10.88 -15.27
C GLY A 8 5.57 -9.60 -15.24
N THR A 9 5.33 -8.67 -16.17
CA THR A 9 5.98 -7.36 -16.15
C THR A 9 5.36 -6.49 -15.08
N ALA A 10 6.16 -6.16 -14.06
CA ALA A 10 5.93 -5.01 -13.21
C ALA A 10 5.77 -3.76 -14.11
N HIS A 11 4.53 -3.32 -14.33
CA HIS A 11 4.27 -2.05 -14.99
C HIS A 11 4.67 -0.93 -14.04
N ALA A 12 5.94 -0.52 -14.11
CA ALA A 12 6.38 0.81 -13.71
C ALA A 12 5.80 1.84 -14.70
N GLY A 13 4.48 2.03 -14.66
CA GLY A 13 3.82 3.03 -15.49
C GLY A 13 4.30 4.44 -15.15
N GLY A 14 4.43 5.29 -16.17
CA GLY A 14 4.79 6.70 -16.01
C GLY A 14 3.80 7.49 -15.14
N PRO A 15 4.10 8.77 -14.86
CA PRO A 15 3.28 9.62 -14.00
C PRO A 15 1.81 9.60 -14.45
N LEU A 16 0.93 9.39 -13.48
CA LEU A 16 -0.50 9.14 -13.71
C LEU A 16 -1.31 10.34 -13.23
N ASP A 17 -2.14 10.88 -14.11
CA ASP A 17 -3.11 11.90 -13.75
C ASP A 17 -4.35 11.29 -13.12
N CYS A 18 -4.84 11.93 -12.05
CA CYS A 18 -5.95 11.40 -11.29
C CYS A 18 -7.23 11.32 -12.14
N PRO A 19 -7.87 10.14 -12.27
CA PRO A 19 -9.15 9.98 -12.97
C PRO A 19 -10.26 10.91 -12.48
N GLY A 20 -10.22 11.28 -11.19
CA GLY A 20 -11.22 12.13 -10.56
C GLY A 20 -10.99 13.63 -10.76
N CYS A 21 -9.74 14.09 -10.85
CA CYS A 21 -9.48 15.55 -10.84
C CYS A 21 -8.37 16.03 -11.78
N ARG A 22 -7.73 15.12 -12.52
CA ARG A 22 -6.65 15.37 -13.47
C ARG A 22 -5.40 16.02 -12.88
N THR A 23 -5.25 16.02 -11.56
CA THR A 23 -3.99 16.42 -10.92
C THR A 23 -3.03 15.22 -10.93
N PRO A 24 -1.72 15.46 -11.03
CA PRO A 24 -0.74 14.37 -10.96
C PRO A 24 -0.87 13.63 -9.64
N MET A 25 -0.82 12.29 -9.70
CA MET A 25 -0.86 11.44 -8.52
C MET A 25 0.54 11.21 -7.96
N ARG A 26 0.64 11.20 -6.64
CA ARG A 26 1.88 10.89 -5.92
C ARG A 26 2.01 9.37 -5.79
N ARG A 27 3.13 8.83 -6.25
CA ARG A 27 3.48 7.42 -6.08
C ARG A 27 3.88 7.13 -4.63
N VAL A 28 3.39 6.03 -4.09
CA VAL A 28 3.71 5.55 -2.75
C VAL A 28 4.19 4.11 -2.86
N ASP A 29 5.48 3.89 -2.59
CA ASP A 29 6.07 2.55 -2.57
C ASP A 29 5.77 1.85 -1.24
N LEU A 30 5.16 0.67 -1.33
CA LEU A 30 4.65 -0.09 -0.20
C LEU A 30 5.11 -1.54 -0.29
N ASP A 31 5.13 -2.24 0.84
CA ASP A 31 5.57 -3.63 0.86
C ASP A 31 4.49 -4.59 0.34
N ARG A 32 4.93 -5.58 -0.43
CA ARG A 32 4.10 -6.69 -0.91
C ARG A 32 4.09 -7.86 0.08
N LYS A 33 3.01 -8.66 0.07
CA LYS A 33 2.85 -9.88 0.88
C LYS A 33 3.93 -10.93 0.62
N HIS A 34 4.38 -11.01 -0.63
CA HIS A 34 5.49 -11.85 -1.06
C HIS A 34 6.55 -10.89 -1.62
N HIS A 35 7.81 -11.10 -1.25
CA HIS A 35 8.96 -10.20 -1.47
C HIS A 35 8.82 -9.20 -2.63
N GLY A 36 9.13 -7.94 -2.36
CA GLY A 36 9.10 -6.86 -3.35
C GLY A 36 8.21 -5.68 -2.93
N ARG A 37 7.99 -4.76 -3.86
CA ARG A 37 7.26 -3.50 -3.64
C ARG A 37 6.01 -3.43 -4.52
N VAL A 38 4.98 -2.77 -4.02
CA VAL A 38 3.78 -2.38 -4.75
C VAL A 38 3.71 -0.86 -4.75
N VAL A 39 3.44 -0.28 -5.92
CA VAL A 39 3.41 1.17 -6.05
C VAL A 39 1.98 1.62 -6.15
N VAL A 40 1.50 2.37 -5.18
CA VAL A 40 0.12 2.88 -5.20
C VAL A 40 0.16 4.36 -5.52
N ASP A 41 -0.61 4.77 -6.52
CA ASP A 41 -0.81 6.16 -6.86
C ASP A 41 -1.86 6.78 -5.93
N LEU A 42 -1.53 7.92 -5.33
CA LEU A 42 -2.35 8.60 -4.34
C LEU A 42 -2.60 10.05 -4.75
N CYS A 43 -3.87 10.44 -4.81
CA CYS A 43 -4.29 11.80 -5.09
C CYS A 43 -4.76 12.49 -3.79
N ASN A 44 -4.04 13.53 -3.37
CA ASN A 44 -4.42 14.31 -2.18
C ASN A 44 -5.66 15.18 -2.45
N ALA A 45 -5.82 15.73 -3.66
CA ALA A 45 -6.84 16.73 -3.99
C ALA A 45 -8.27 16.17 -3.92
N CYS A 46 -8.51 14.99 -4.52
CA CYS A 46 -9.80 14.31 -4.44
C CYS A 46 -9.81 13.13 -3.44
N GLN A 47 -8.69 12.90 -2.75
CA GLN A 47 -8.52 11.84 -1.74
C GLN A 47 -8.95 10.46 -2.26
N ALA A 48 -8.25 10.00 -3.29
CA ALA A 48 -8.46 8.72 -3.94
C ALA A 48 -7.14 8.05 -4.31
N LEU A 49 -7.21 6.73 -4.47
CA LEU A 49 -6.10 5.85 -4.83
C LEU A 49 -6.34 5.29 -6.22
N TRP A 50 -5.26 5.07 -6.95
CA TRP A 50 -5.24 4.19 -8.10
C TRP A 50 -4.35 2.99 -7.78
N PHE A 51 -4.91 1.80 -7.96
CA PHE A 51 -4.19 0.53 -7.89
C PHE A 51 -4.12 -0.02 -9.31
N ASP A 52 -2.92 -0.29 -9.82
CA ASP A 52 -2.76 -1.05 -11.06
C ASP A 52 -3.18 -2.52 -10.84
N ALA A 53 -3.16 -3.31 -11.92
CA ALA A 53 -3.62 -4.69 -11.91
C ALA A 53 -3.03 -5.51 -10.74
N LEU A 54 -3.91 -6.12 -9.95
CA LEU A 54 -3.60 -7.00 -8.79
C LEU A 54 -2.88 -6.33 -7.61
N GLU A 55 -2.55 -5.05 -7.66
CA GLU A 55 -1.74 -4.39 -6.62
C GLU A 55 -2.41 -4.40 -5.24
N SER A 56 -3.72 -4.16 -5.19
CA SER A 56 -4.46 -4.14 -3.93
C SER A 56 -4.49 -5.48 -3.20
N LEU A 57 -4.38 -6.59 -3.94
CA LEU A 57 -4.36 -7.95 -3.38
C LEU A 57 -3.00 -8.28 -2.79
N HIS A 58 -1.94 -7.70 -3.36
CA HIS A 58 -0.55 -7.93 -2.97
C HIS A 58 -0.07 -7.05 -1.82
N LEU A 59 -0.83 -6.06 -1.35
CA LEU A 59 -0.49 -5.24 -0.18
C LEU A 59 -0.24 -6.10 1.08
N SER A 60 0.96 -6.01 1.66
CA SER A 60 1.25 -6.62 2.95
C SER A 60 0.54 -5.89 4.09
N PRO A 61 0.46 -6.48 5.30
CA PRO A 61 0.02 -5.75 6.49
C PRO A 61 0.83 -4.45 6.73
N VAL A 62 2.15 -4.52 6.55
CA VAL A 62 3.09 -3.37 6.65
C VAL A 62 2.77 -2.30 5.61
N GLY A 63 2.64 -2.69 4.35
CA GLY A 63 2.25 -1.78 3.27
C GLY A 63 0.86 -1.17 3.48
N THR A 64 -0.06 -1.94 4.06
CA THR A 64 -1.40 -1.45 4.39
C THR A 64 -1.34 -0.35 5.46
N LEU A 65 -0.54 -0.51 6.52
CA LEU A 65 -0.38 0.54 7.53
C LEU A 65 0.36 1.76 6.99
N ALA A 66 1.41 1.55 6.17
CA ALA A 66 2.11 2.65 5.52
C ALA A 66 1.17 3.47 4.63
N LEU A 67 0.28 2.81 3.88
CA LEU A 67 -0.76 3.49 3.08
C LEU A 67 -1.79 4.20 3.96
N PHE A 68 -2.19 3.61 5.09
CA PHE A 68 -3.06 4.28 6.06
C PHE A 68 -2.43 5.58 6.58
N ARG A 69 -1.14 5.56 6.95
CA ARG A 69 -0.39 6.76 7.36
C ARG A 69 -0.34 7.80 6.25
N ALA A 70 -0.11 7.38 5.00
CA ALA A 70 -0.09 8.27 3.84
C ALA A 70 -1.46 8.93 3.58
N ILE A 71 -2.56 8.18 3.73
CA ILE A 71 -3.93 8.70 3.66
C ILE A 71 -4.20 9.71 4.78
N HIS A 72 -3.77 9.41 6.00
CA HIS A 72 -3.96 10.28 7.15
C HIS A 72 -3.22 11.61 7.04
N ALA A 73 -2.02 11.59 6.45
CA ALA A 73 -1.22 12.77 6.14
C ALA A 73 -1.82 13.60 4.98
N ALA A 74 -2.53 12.96 4.06
CA ALA A 74 -3.18 13.61 2.92
C ALA A 74 -4.48 14.34 3.35
N ARG A 75 -4.32 15.51 3.96
CA ARG A 75 -5.41 16.39 4.40
C ARG A 75 -5.45 17.69 3.58
N PRO A 76 -6.21 17.73 2.47
CA PRO A 76 -6.39 18.98 1.73
C PRO A 76 -7.28 19.95 2.55
N GLU A 77 -7.00 21.24 2.47
CA GLU A 77 -7.86 22.30 3.05
C GLU A 77 -9.29 22.24 2.49
N ALA A 78 -9.40 21.98 1.18
CA ALA A 78 -10.65 21.72 0.48
C ALA A 78 -10.53 20.45 -0.37
N ARG A 79 -11.36 19.44 -0.05
CA ARG A 79 -11.48 18.23 -0.88
C ARG A 79 -12.22 18.59 -2.17
N ARG A 80 -11.64 18.27 -3.32
CA ARG A 80 -12.33 18.36 -4.61
C ARG A 80 -13.36 17.24 -4.73
N ALA A 81 -14.58 17.60 -5.15
CA ALA A 81 -15.64 16.63 -5.38
C ALA A 81 -15.24 15.61 -6.45
N LEU A 82 -15.64 14.36 -6.26
CA LEU A 82 -15.45 13.31 -7.25
C LEU A 82 -16.46 13.51 -8.40
N PRO A 83 -16.04 13.41 -9.66
CA PRO A 83 -16.93 13.53 -10.79
C PRO A 83 -17.85 12.30 -10.87
N SER A 84 -19.02 12.46 -11.47
CA SER A 84 -19.99 11.38 -11.67
C SER A 84 -19.52 10.31 -12.65
N ARG A 85 -18.52 10.63 -13.49
CA ARG A 85 -17.85 9.73 -14.42
C ARG A 85 -16.35 9.89 -14.29
N VAL A 86 -15.65 8.78 -14.23
CA VAL A 86 -14.19 8.69 -14.20
C VAL A 86 -13.73 7.73 -15.29
N SER A 87 -12.65 8.09 -15.99
CA SER A 87 -12.06 7.27 -17.07
C SER A 87 -10.79 6.59 -16.61
N CYS A 88 -10.47 5.45 -17.21
CA CYS A 88 -9.20 4.78 -16.96
C CYS A 88 -8.04 5.64 -17.45
N PRO A 89 -7.02 5.92 -16.62
CA PRO A 89 -5.86 6.72 -17.03
C PRO A 89 -4.90 6.00 -17.99
N ARG A 90 -5.15 4.71 -18.27
CA ARG A 90 -4.33 3.88 -19.17
C ARG A 90 -4.96 3.68 -20.55
N CYS A 91 -6.29 3.69 -20.66
CA CYS A 91 -7.01 3.37 -21.89
C CYS A 91 -8.23 4.23 -22.17
N ASP A 92 -8.45 5.28 -21.36
CA ASP A 92 -9.56 6.24 -21.43
C ASP A 92 -11.00 5.69 -21.34
N THR A 93 -11.16 4.36 -21.31
CA THR A 93 -12.46 3.70 -21.12
C THR A 93 -13.12 4.12 -19.80
N PRO A 94 -14.43 4.45 -19.80
CA PRO A 94 -15.16 4.74 -18.57
C PRO A 94 -15.05 3.61 -17.54
N LEU A 95 -14.66 3.95 -16.32
CA LEU A 95 -14.56 2.97 -15.24
C LEU A 95 -15.96 2.58 -14.76
N THR A 96 -16.09 1.31 -14.38
CA THR A 96 -17.36 0.75 -13.90
C THR A 96 -17.39 0.76 -12.37
N LEU A 97 -18.40 1.44 -11.80
CA LEU A 97 -18.66 1.35 -10.36
C LEU A 97 -18.95 -0.11 -9.99
N THR A 98 -18.17 -0.62 -9.06
CA THR A 98 -18.22 -2.01 -8.59
C THR A 98 -18.45 -1.98 -7.08
N HIS A 99 -19.42 -2.77 -6.63
CA HIS A 99 -19.70 -3.01 -5.23
C HIS A 99 -19.13 -4.37 -4.84
N ASP A 100 -18.50 -4.44 -3.69
CA ASP A 100 -17.76 -5.61 -3.24
C ASP A 100 -17.93 -5.79 -1.72
N LEU A 101 -17.52 -6.95 -1.21
CA LEU A 101 -17.72 -7.35 0.17
C LEU A 101 -16.45 -7.99 0.72
N GLN A 102 -15.86 -7.36 1.73
CA GLN A 102 -14.78 -7.95 2.51
C GLN A 102 -15.36 -8.37 3.85
N ARG A 103 -15.44 -9.69 4.10
CA ARG A 103 -16.15 -10.26 5.26
C ARG A 103 -17.61 -9.76 5.33
N THR A 104 -17.91 -8.84 6.23
CA THR A 104 -19.23 -8.22 6.39
C THR A 104 -19.26 -6.76 5.91
N THR A 105 -18.10 -6.20 5.56
CA THR A 105 -17.95 -4.80 5.17
C THR A 105 -18.14 -4.62 3.67
N ARG A 106 -19.27 -4.03 3.29
CA ARG A 106 -19.55 -3.65 1.89
C ARG A 106 -18.74 -2.43 1.51
N PHE A 107 -18.06 -2.41 0.38
CA PHE A 107 -17.33 -1.24 -0.12
C PHE A 107 -17.53 -1.09 -1.64
N SER A 108 -17.03 0.01 -2.20
CA SER A 108 -17.16 0.26 -3.64
C SER A 108 -15.92 0.94 -4.22
N TYR A 109 -15.64 0.64 -5.48
CA TYR A 109 -14.54 1.21 -6.25
C TYR A 109 -14.90 1.25 -7.73
N TYR A 110 -14.12 1.93 -8.54
CA TYR A 110 -14.33 2.03 -9.98
C TYR A 110 -13.26 1.22 -10.70
N ARG A 111 -13.64 0.14 -11.40
CA ARG A 111 -12.68 -0.76 -12.08
C ARG A 111 -12.62 -0.50 -13.57
N CYS A 112 -11.43 -0.68 -14.14
CA CYS A 112 -11.28 -0.74 -15.59
C CYS A 112 -11.76 -2.11 -16.11
N ARG A 113 -12.56 -2.12 -17.18
CA ARG A 113 -13.04 -3.37 -17.79
C ARG A 113 -11.94 -4.16 -18.48
N HIS A 114 -10.85 -3.49 -18.88
CA HIS A 114 -9.66 -4.10 -19.48
C HIS A 114 -8.64 -4.59 -18.44
N GLY A 115 -8.93 -4.47 -17.14
CA GLY A 115 -8.05 -4.99 -16.09
C GLY A 115 -6.84 -4.12 -15.73
N HIS A 116 -6.71 -2.91 -16.30
CA HIS A 116 -5.58 -2.01 -16.01
C HIS A 116 -5.45 -1.61 -14.53
N GLY A 117 -6.56 -1.61 -13.79
CA GLY A 117 -6.55 -1.20 -12.39
C GLY A 117 -7.92 -0.78 -11.86
N ARG A 118 -7.91 -0.22 -10.65
CA ARG A 118 -9.09 0.34 -10.00
C ARG A 118 -8.79 1.67 -9.33
N PHE A 119 -9.78 2.55 -9.40
CA PHE A 119 -9.84 3.82 -8.70
C PHE A 119 -10.68 3.66 -7.43
N THR A 120 -10.07 3.89 -6.27
CA THR A 120 -10.66 3.64 -4.96
C THR A 120 -10.60 4.90 -4.09
N PRO A 121 -11.73 5.53 -3.72
CA PRO A 121 -11.75 6.63 -2.76
C PRO A 121 -11.17 6.20 -1.40
N PHE A 122 -10.47 7.09 -0.70
CA PHE A 122 -9.81 6.77 0.59
C PHE A 122 -10.76 6.09 1.57
N LEU A 123 -11.98 6.62 1.72
CA LEU A 123 -12.98 6.04 2.62
C LEU A 123 -13.30 4.59 2.27
N GLN A 124 -13.38 4.25 0.98
CA GLN A 124 -13.72 2.90 0.55
C GLN A 124 -12.57 1.93 0.80
N PHE A 125 -11.32 2.38 0.65
CA PHE A 125 -10.14 1.61 1.07
C PHE A 125 -10.11 1.39 2.59
N LEU A 126 -10.37 2.43 3.39
CA LEU A 126 -10.42 2.30 4.85
C LEU A 126 -11.53 1.34 5.30
N ARG A 127 -12.67 1.33 4.61
CA ARG A 127 -13.75 0.35 4.83
C ARG A 127 -13.33 -1.05 4.42
N GLU A 128 -12.72 -1.22 3.24
CA GLU A 128 -12.20 -2.52 2.78
C GLU A 128 -11.25 -3.15 3.81
N LYS A 129 -10.42 -2.34 4.48
CA LYS A 129 -9.44 -2.80 5.47
C LYS A 129 -9.91 -2.74 6.93
N ASP A 130 -11.21 -2.50 7.16
CA ASP A 130 -11.83 -2.42 8.49
C ASP A 130 -11.16 -1.39 9.44
N PHE A 131 -10.59 -0.29 8.91
CA PHE A 131 -10.00 0.80 9.72
C PHE A 131 -11.03 1.83 10.20
N VAL A 132 -12.28 1.73 9.74
CA VAL A 132 -13.35 2.64 10.11
C VAL A 132 -14.57 1.86 10.56
N ARG A 133 -15.26 2.40 11.56
CA ARG A 133 -16.50 1.85 12.09
C ARG A 133 -17.60 2.92 12.14
N PRO A 134 -18.88 2.52 12.07
CA PRO A 134 -19.98 3.41 12.40
C PRO A 134 -19.78 4.01 13.80
N VAL A 135 -20.20 5.26 13.98
CA VAL A 135 -20.14 5.92 15.30
C VAL A 135 -21.26 5.37 16.18
N PRO A 136 -20.97 4.76 17.34
CA PRO A 136 -22.00 4.29 18.27
C PRO A 136 -22.78 5.48 18.84
N PRO A 137 -24.06 5.28 19.23
CA PRO A 137 -24.94 6.39 19.61
C PRO A 137 -24.38 7.29 20.72
N ASP A 138 -23.68 6.73 21.71
CA ASP A 138 -23.14 7.51 22.83
C ASP A 138 -21.90 8.32 22.46
N GLU A 139 -21.05 7.79 21.59
CA GLU A 139 -19.93 8.54 21.00
C GLU A 139 -20.46 9.65 20.09
N LEU A 140 -21.52 9.39 19.31
CA LEU A 140 -22.17 10.38 18.48
C LEU A 140 -22.76 11.53 19.32
N LYS A 141 -23.39 11.24 20.48
CA LYS A 141 -23.87 12.27 21.42
C LYS A 141 -22.73 13.16 21.92
N ARG A 142 -21.56 12.60 22.21
CA ARG A 142 -20.38 13.38 22.62
C ARG A 142 -19.85 14.23 21.46
N LEU A 143 -19.76 13.66 20.26
CA LEU A 143 -19.28 14.36 19.07
C LEU A 143 -20.17 15.56 18.71
N LYS A 144 -21.49 15.41 18.81
CA LYS A 144 -22.48 16.51 18.60
C LYS A 144 -22.24 17.72 19.50
N LYS A 145 -21.69 17.53 20.70
CA LYS A 145 -21.38 18.62 21.63
C LYS A 145 -20.12 19.41 21.22
N LEU A 146 -19.22 18.78 20.46
CA LEU A 146 -17.95 19.38 20.05
C LEU A 146 -18.05 20.03 18.66
N VAL A 147 -18.74 19.37 17.73
CA VAL A 147 -18.83 19.80 16.34
C VAL A 147 -20.24 19.58 15.83
N ARG A 148 -20.86 20.61 15.25
CA ARG A 148 -22.19 20.52 14.65
C ARG A 148 -22.15 20.06 13.20
N ILE A 149 -21.22 20.61 12.41
CA ILE A 149 -21.12 20.36 10.97
C ILE A 149 -19.79 19.69 10.66
N ILE A 150 -19.84 18.53 10.03
CA ILE A 150 -18.66 17.84 9.49
C ILE A 150 -18.75 17.75 7.97
N ARG A 151 -17.63 17.50 7.29
CA ARG A 151 -17.64 17.14 5.86
C ARG A 151 -17.77 15.63 5.71
N CYS A 152 -18.66 15.17 4.82
CA CYS A 152 -18.79 13.75 4.53
C CYS A 152 -17.50 13.19 3.92
N SER A 153 -16.94 12.15 4.53
CA SER A 153 -15.73 11.48 4.05
C SER A 153 -15.87 10.82 2.67
N SER A 154 -17.10 10.63 2.17
CA SER A 154 -17.38 10.00 0.87
C SER A 154 -17.56 11.01 -0.27
N CYS A 155 -18.33 12.08 -0.06
CA CYS A 155 -18.70 13.02 -1.13
C CYS A 155 -18.26 14.48 -0.85
N GLY A 156 -17.80 14.79 0.36
CA GLY A 156 -17.39 16.13 0.77
C GLY A 156 -18.54 17.06 1.17
N ALA A 157 -19.81 16.67 0.98
CA ALA A 157 -20.96 17.48 1.36
C ALA A 157 -21.00 17.75 2.88
N PRO A 158 -21.49 18.92 3.33
CA PRO A 158 -21.69 19.19 4.74
C PRO A 158 -22.72 18.23 5.34
N VAL A 159 -22.46 17.73 6.54
CA VAL A 159 -23.34 16.85 7.30
C VAL A 159 -23.56 17.50 8.66
N ASP A 160 -24.82 17.79 8.95
CA ASP A 160 -25.26 18.24 10.26
C ASP A 160 -25.45 17.03 11.19
N LEU A 161 -24.56 16.91 12.18
CA LEU A 161 -24.58 15.82 13.14
C LEU A 161 -25.79 15.86 14.07
N GLU A 162 -26.42 17.02 14.26
CA GLU A 162 -27.59 17.14 15.14
C GLU A 162 -28.74 16.27 14.62
N ARG A 163 -28.97 16.31 13.30
CA ARG A 163 -30.15 15.75 12.63
C ARG A 163 -29.88 14.46 11.86
N ALA A 164 -28.63 14.18 11.49
CA ALA A 164 -28.32 13.11 10.56
C ALA A 164 -27.34 12.07 11.15
N THR A 165 -27.65 10.79 10.92
CA THR A 165 -26.75 9.64 11.16
C THR A 165 -26.02 9.20 9.89
N ALA A 166 -26.39 9.78 8.74
CA ALA A 166 -25.81 9.55 7.44
C ALA A 166 -25.79 10.86 6.62
N CYS A 167 -24.95 10.93 5.60
CA CYS A 167 -24.89 12.10 4.72
C CYS A 167 -26.20 12.25 3.92
N GLY A 168 -26.83 13.42 3.95
CA GLY A 168 -28.06 13.69 3.17
C GLY A 168 -27.89 13.65 1.65
N TYR A 169 -26.65 13.80 1.15
CA TYR A 169 -26.37 13.81 -0.28
C TYR A 169 -26.12 12.40 -0.85
N CYS A 170 -25.12 11.68 -0.32
CA CYS A 170 -24.75 10.36 -0.82
C CYS A 170 -25.25 9.19 0.02
N ARG A 171 -25.96 9.47 1.13
CA ARG A 171 -26.46 8.49 2.11
C ARG A 171 -25.37 7.62 2.77
N ALA A 172 -24.09 8.00 2.65
CA ALA A 172 -23.00 7.31 3.33
C ALA A 172 -23.15 7.47 4.85
N PRO A 173 -22.97 6.39 5.64
CA PRO A 173 -23.01 6.48 7.10
C PRO A 173 -21.86 7.36 7.62
N ILE A 174 -22.09 8.00 8.76
CA ILE A 174 -21.01 8.69 9.47
C ILE A 174 -20.13 7.63 10.12
N VAL A 175 -18.84 7.67 9.79
CA VAL A 175 -17.85 6.71 10.30
C VAL A 175 -16.70 7.45 10.96
N VAL A 176 -16.11 6.81 11.96
CA VAL A 176 -14.89 7.26 12.65
C VAL A 176 -13.78 6.25 12.42
N LEU A 177 -12.54 6.72 12.58
CA LEU A 177 -11.38 5.82 12.67
C LEU A 177 -11.56 4.90 13.88
N ASP A 178 -11.35 3.61 13.69
CA ASP A 178 -11.43 2.64 14.76
C ASP A 178 -10.08 2.54 15.48
N PRO A 179 -9.93 3.05 16.72
CA PRO A 179 -8.67 3.00 17.46
C PRO A 179 -8.21 1.56 17.72
N ASP A 180 -9.13 0.61 17.87
CA ASP A 180 -8.81 -0.79 18.10
C ASP A 180 -8.25 -1.43 16.82
N ALA A 181 -8.82 -1.09 15.66
CA ALA A 181 -8.30 -1.54 14.37
C ALA A 181 -6.89 -0.99 14.10
N VAL A 182 -6.63 0.28 14.43
CA VAL A 182 -5.28 0.88 14.32
C VAL A 182 -4.31 0.18 15.27
N THR A 183 -4.70 -0.04 16.53
CA THR A 183 -3.87 -0.73 17.53
C THR A 183 -3.56 -2.16 17.10
N LYS A 184 -4.55 -2.89 16.59
CA LYS A 184 -4.38 -4.24 16.04
C LYS A 184 -3.40 -4.24 14.88
N ALA A 185 -3.53 -3.29 13.95
CA ALA A 185 -2.62 -3.18 12.82
C ALA A 185 -1.18 -2.89 13.27
N ILE A 186 -0.97 -2.04 14.27
CA ILE A 186 0.35 -1.78 14.86
C ILE A 186 0.91 -3.05 15.49
N ARG A 187 0.15 -3.76 16.33
CA ARG A 187 0.60 -5.03 16.95
C ARG A 187 0.97 -6.10 15.92
N GLN A 188 0.26 -6.15 14.80
CA GLN A 188 0.58 -7.04 13.69
C GLN A 188 1.90 -6.67 13.02
N LEU A 189 2.32 -5.40 13.03
CA LEU A 189 3.65 -5.00 12.58
C LEU A 189 4.72 -5.45 13.55
N ASP A 190 4.54 -5.20 14.86
CA ASP A 190 5.53 -5.62 15.87
C ASP A 190 5.76 -7.14 15.78
N THR A 191 4.67 -7.89 15.60
CA THR A 191 4.70 -9.35 15.43
C THR A 191 5.38 -9.73 14.10
N ALA A 192 5.08 -9.05 12.99
CA ALA A 192 5.71 -9.32 11.70
C ALA A 192 7.20 -8.93 11.65
N GLU A 193 7.63 -7.88 12.35
CA GLU A 193 9.04 -7.51 12.53
C GLU A 193 9.76 -8.52 13.42
N THR A 194 9.10 -9.01 14.47
CA THR A 194 9.64 -10.07 15.35
C THR A 194 9.76 -11.42 14.63
N HIS A 195 8.84 -11.74 13.73
CA HIS A 195 8.91 -12.94 12.87
C HIS A 195 9.74 -12.74 11.58
N ALA A 196 10.11 -11.51 11.24
CA ALA A 196 11.07 -11.19 10.18
C ALA A 196 12.53 -11.21 10.69
N ALA A 197 12.75 -11.38 12.00
CA ALA A 197 14.00 -11.96 12.48
C ALA A 197 14.05 -13.41 11.95
N PRO A 198 15.09 -13.78 11.18
CA PRO A 198 15.10 -15.07 10.51
C PRO A 198 15.03 -16.18 11.57
N PRO A 199 14.17 -17.20 11.40
CA PRO A 199 14.40 -18.45 12.09
C PRO A 199 15.75 -18.97 11.59
N ASP A 200 16.71 -19.04 12.50
CA ASP A 200 17.90 -19.89 12.37
C ASP A 200 17.44 -21.34 12.16
N GLN A 201 17.21 -21.70 10.90
CA GLN A 201 17.04 -23.05 10.42
C GLN A 201 17.63 -23.11 9.01
N ASN A 202 18.92 -23.43 8.94
CA ASN A 202 19.46 -24.42 8.00
C ASN A 202 20.93 -24.73 8.37
N ALA A 203 21.13 -25.36 9.53
CA ALA A 203 22.37 -26.05 9.88
C ALA A 203 22.80 -27.10 8.82
N ALA A 204 21.87 -27.53 7.94
CA ALA A 204 22.16 -28.38 6.79
C ALA A 204 23.03 -27.67 5.72
N GLY A 205 22.76 -26.38 5.44
CA GLY A 205 23.51 -25.63 4.43
C GLY A 205 24.95 -25.30 4.87
N PHE A 206 25.17 -25.14 6.18
CA PHE A 206 26.51 -24.87 6.72
C PHE A 206 27.42 -26.12 6.68
N LEU A 207 26.85 -27.32 6.86
CA LEU A 207 27.59 -28.58 6.75
C LEU A 207 27.94 -28.93 5.29
N GLU A 208 27.05 -28.60 4.34
CA GLU A 208 27.34 -28.72 2.90
C GLU A 208 28.33 -27.67 2.41
N ALA A 209 28.20 -26.41 2.82
CA ALA A 209 29.16 -25.36 2.52
C ALA A 209 30.55 -25.65 3.13
N ALA A 210 30.61 -26.20 4.35
CA ALA A 210 31.86 -26.59 4.99
C ALA A 210 32.50 -27.84 4.33
N ARG A 211 31.72 -28.75 3.75
CA ARG A 211 32.24 -29.86 2.91
C ARG A 211 32.77 -29.33 1.59
N PHE A 212 32.02 -28.45 0.93
CA PHE A 212 32.41 -27.82 -0.33
C PHE A 212 33.67 -26.97 -0.18
N GLU A 213 33.81 -26.19 0.91
CA GLU A 213 35.05 -25.45 1.21
C GLU A 213 36.26 -26.35 1.46
N ARG A 214 36.07 -27.53 2.07
CA ARG A 214 37.16 -28.50 2.28
C ARG A 214 37.57 -29.19 0.98
N GLU A 215 36.63 -29.44 0.06
CA GLU A 215 36.91 -29.95 -1.29
C GLU A 215 37.61 -28.88 -2.14
N MET A 216 37.12 -27.64 -2.14
CA MET A 216 37.74 -26.52 -2.87
C MET A 216 39.14 -26.18 -2.35
N LYS A 217 39.39 -26.25 -1.02
CA LYS A 217 40.74 -26.10 -0.45
C LYS A 217 41.68 -27.24 -0.83
N ARG A 218 41.16 -28.47 -1.03
CA ARG A 218 41.95 -29.62 -1.51
C ARG A 218 42.28 -29.52 -3.00
N GLU A 219 41.39 -28.93 -3.80
CA GLU A 219 41.63 -28.67 -5.22
C GLU A 219 42.57 -27.48 -5.44
N GLN A 220 42.44 -26.40 -4.65
CA GLN A 220 43.36 -25.26 -4.66
C GLN A 220 44.78 -25.61 -4.21
N ALA A 221 44.94 -26.58 -3.30
CA ALA A 221 46.26 -27.12 -2.93
C ALA A 221 46.93 -27.94 -4.05
N ARG A 222 46.19 -28.30 -5.12
CA ARG A 222 46.67 -29.09 -6.26
C ARG A 222 46.91 -28.29 -7.54
N GLY A 223 46.52 -27.01 -7.60
CA GLY A 223 46.64 -26.21 -8.81
C GLY A 223 47.24 -24.83 -8.56
N SER A 224 48.54 -24.67 -8.81
CA SER A 224 49.17 -23.36 -8.94
C SER A 224 49.98 -23.31 -10.23
N GLN A 225 49.48 -22.54 -11.21
CA GLN A 225 50.24 -21.60 -12.01
C GLN A 225 49.33 -20.89 -13.03
N GLY A 226 49.28 -19.56 -12.99
CA GLY A 226 48.89 -18.75 -14.15
C GLY A 226 47.99 -17.53 -13.90
N SER A 227 48.64 -16.38 -13.65
CA SER A 227 48.30 -15.02 -14.13
C SER A 227 46.95 -14.33 -13.74
N MET A 228 47.11 -13.24 -12.94
CA MET A 228 46.56 -11.85 -13.07
C MET A 228 45.01 -11.69 -13.20
N VAL A 229 44.26 -10.86 -12.45
CA VAL A 229 44.41 -9.44 -12.08
C VAL A 229 43.44 -9.08 -10.90
N ASP A 230 43.94 -8.22 -10.00
CA ASP A 230 43.36 -7.18 -9.09
C ASP A 230 42.01 -7.34 -8.32
N LEU A 231 42.07 -7.14 -6.98
CA LEU A 231 40.92 -6.83 -6.11
C LEU A 231 41.24 -5.76 -5.03
N VAL A 232 42.23 -4.89 -5.27
CA VAL A 232 42.33 -3.61 -4.54
C VAL A 232 41.10 -2.73 -4.82
N SER A 233 40.39 -3.02 -5.91
CA SER A 233 39.10 -2.45 -6.33
C SER A 233 37.87 -2.90 -5.50
N VAL A 234 37.99 -3.82 -4.54
CA VAL A 234 36.85 -4.20 -3.66
C VAL A 234 37.06 -3.78 -2.20
N GLY A 235 38.30 -3.52 -1.77
CA GLY A 235 38.62 -3.24 -0.36
C GLY A 235 38.41 -1.79 0.10
N ILE A 236 38.54 -0.79 -0.78
CA ILE A 236 38.57 0.63 -0.35
C ILE A 236 37.17 1.25 -0.23
N GLY A 237 36.12 0.69 -0.85
CA GLY A 237 34.77 1.27 -0.82
C GLY A 237 33.93 0.97 0.43
N VAL A 238 34.25 -0.07 1.20
CA VAL A 238 33.35 -0.59 2.25
C VAL A 238 33.72 -0.12 3.66
N LEU A 239 34.97 0.31 3.91
CA LEU A 239 35.42 0.70 5.25
C LEU A 239 35.28 2.19 5.60
N ALA A 240 35.05 3.09 4.62
CA ALA A 240 34.99 4.53 4.91
C ALA A 240 33.60 5.05 5.35
N ALA A 241 32.50 4.39 4.98
CA ALA A 241 31.15 4.86 5.35
C ALA A 241 30.62 4.29 6.68
N ALA A 242 31.26 3.25 7.22
CA ALA A 242 30.87 2.60 8.47
C ALA A 242 31.31 3.37 9.74
N LEU A 243 32.00 4.51 9.63
CA LEU A 243 32.60 5.19 10.79
C LEU A 243 32.14 6.64 11.07
N PHE A 244 31.23 7.26 10.29
CA PHE A 244 30.95 8.70 10.44
C PHE A 244 29.49 9.18 10.57
N ALA A 245 28.53 8.36 11.02
CA ALA A 245 27.23 8.92 11.44
C ALA A 245 26.54 8.13 12.56
N ARG A 246 27.29 7.83 13.63
CA ARG A 246 26.71 7.77 14.98
C ARG A 246 26.84 9.18 15.57
N GLY A 247 25.73 9.91 15.62
CA GLY A 247 25.52 11.06 16.49
C GLY A 247 24.36 10.73 17.42
#